data_AF-X1PJJ7-F1
#
_entry.id   AF-X1PJJ7-F1
#
_cell.length_a   1.000
_cell.length_b   1.000
_cell.length_c   1.000
_cell.angle_alpha   90.00
_cell.angle_beta   90.00
_cell.angle_gamma   90.00
#
_symmetry.space_group_name_H-M   'P 1'
#
loop_
_entity.id
_entity.type
_entity.pdbx_description
1 polymer ?
#
loop_
_entity_poly.entity_id
_entity_poly.type
_entity_poly.pdbx_seq_one_letter_code
_entity_poly.pdbx_strand_id
1 'polypeptide(L)'
;MILGRLFCEAEDFFPALGSNGKWLHFTASPITDNNGQIIGAIETLEDITERKRAEDNLRYYLQEITRAQEEERKRIARELHDDTAQILSSLLRQLDNFIRKKHGLAPNEVLFLKDLQAQLNRGVQGVHRFVQDLRPSVLDDLGLIPALRSLAKGLQEYDGIGTDLNVLGEERRFSP
;
A
#
# COMPACT_ATOMS: atom_id res chain seq x y z
N MET A 1 -32.35 -42.84 8.34
CA MET A 1 -31.73 -41.55 8.68
C MET A 1 -30.36 -41.54 8.04
N ILE A 2 -30.23 -41.00 6.83
CA ILE A 2 -28.99 -41.04 6.04
C ILE A 2 -28.15 -39.83 6.47
N LEU A 3 -27.31 -40.00 7.49
CA LEU A 3 -26.26 -39.04 7.82
C LEU A 3 -24.96 -39.53 7.16
N GLY A 4 -24.89 -39.32 5.84
CA GLY A 4 -23.66 -39.51 5.08
C GLY A 4 -22.70 -38.36 5.36
N ARG A 5 -21.54 -38.66 5.93
CA ARG A 5 -20.45 -37.68 6.12
C ARG A 5 -19.90 -37.31 4.74
N LEU A 6 -19.76 -36.02 4.45
CA LEU A 6 -19.18 -35.51 3.20
C LEU A 6 -17.81 -36.16 2.96
N PHE A 7 -17.63 -36.81 1.81
CA PHE A 7 -16.41 -37.56 1.52
C PHE A 7 -15.45 -36.76 0.63
N CYS A 8 -15.98 -35.96 -0.30
CA CYS A 8 -15.19 -35.10 -1.18
C CYS A 8 -15.96 -33.82 -1.51
N GLU A 9 -15.23 -32.70 -1.54
CA GLU A 9 -15.69 -31.40 -2.02
C GLU A 9 -14.56 -30.78 -2.84
N ALA A 10 -14.86 -30.34 -4.05
CA ALA A 10 -13.89 -29.70 -4.92
C ALA A 10 -14.54 -28.72 -5.90
N GLU A 11 -13.74 -27.78 -6.38
CA GLU A 11 -14.07 -26.90 -7.48
C GLU A 11 -13.06 -27.13 -8.60
N ASP A 12 -13.54 -27.40 -9.81
CA ASP A 12 -12.66 -27.61 -10.96
C ASP A 12 -13.26 -27.04 -12.25
N PHE A 13 -12.39 -26.78 -13.22
CA PHE A 13 -12.75 -26.28 -14.53
C PHE A 13 -12.84 -27.43 -15.54
N PHE A 14 -14.01 -27.55 -16.15
CA PHE A 14 -14.33 -28.58 -17.12
C PHE A 14 -14.43 -27.96 -18.52
N PRO A 15 -13.35 -27.99 -19.33
CA PRO A 15 -13.33 -27.33 -20.64
C PRO A 15 -14.29 -27.96 -21.66
N ALA A 16 -14.65 -29.24 -21.46
CA ALA A 16 -15.55 -29.97 -22.35
C ALA A 16 -17.05 -29.68 -22.10
N LEU A 17 -17.40 -28.93 -21.04
CA LEU A 17 -18.79 -28.61 -20.71
C LEU A 17 -19.20 -27.26 -21.30
N GLY A 18 -20.21 -27.27 -22.17
CA GLY A 18 -20.67 -26.07 -22.88
C GLY A 18 -19.67 -25.57 -23.93
N SER A 19 -19.92 -24.40 -24.51
CA SER A 19 -19.07 -23.84 -25.57
C SER A 19 -17.78 -23.19 -25.06
N ASN A 20 -17.76 -22.73 -23.80
CA ASN A 20 -16.64 -21.98 -23.20
C ASN A 20 -16.06 -22.65 -21.94
N GLY A 21 -16.34 -23.93 -21.72
CA GLY A 21 -16.07 -24.61 -20.45
C GLY A 21 -16.95 -24.11 -19.30
N LYS A 22 -16.97 -24.88 -18.22
CA LYS A 22 -17.72 -24.57 -16.99
C LYS A 22 -16.89 -24.82 -15.75
N TRP A 23 -16.99 -23.93 -14.78
CA TRP A 23 -16.53 -24.20 -13.43
C TRP A 23 -17.65 -24.90 -12.67
N LEU A 24 -17.33 -26.04 -12.07
CA LEU A 24 -18.28 -26.77 -11.25
C LEU A 24 -17.78 -26.87 -9.82
N HIS A 25 -18.67 -26.62 -8.86
CA HIS A 25 -18.52 -27.09 -7.50
C HIS A 25 -19.21 -28.45 -7.43
N PHE A 26 -18.51 -29.46 -6.91
CA PHE A 26 -19.09 -30.78 -6.76
C PHE A 26 -18.81 -31.36 -5.39
N THR A 27 -19.83 -32.03 -4.86
CA THR A 27 -19.73 -32.80 -3.62
C THR A 27 -20.10 -34.24 -3.89
N ALA A 28 -19.41 -35.16 -3.21
CA ALA A 28 -19.70 -36.59 -3.30
C ALA A 28 -19.84 -37.19 -1.90
N SER A 29 -20.87 -38.01 -1.72
CA SER A 29 -21.10 -38.78 -0.49
C SER A 29 -21.42 -40.23 -0.83
N PRO A 30 -20.80 -41.21 -0.16
CA PRO A 30 -21.09 -42.62 -0.41
C PRO A 30 -22.50 -42.98 0.10
N ILE A 31 -23.20 -43.79 -0.68
CA ILE A 31 -24.42 -44.46 -0.25
C ILE A 31 -24.00 -45.83 0.28
N THR A 32 -24.36 -46.11 1.52
CA THR A 32 -24.01 -47.36 2.21
C THR A 32 -25.27 -48.20 2.48
N ASP A 33 -25.11 -49.52 2.49
CA ASP A 33 -26.15 -50.43 2.95
C ASP A 33 -26.19 -50.53 4.49
N ASN A 34 -27.10 -51.37 5.02
CA ASN A 34 -27.25 -51.56 6.47
C ASN A 34 -26.02 -52.21 7.14
N ASN A 35 -25.10 -52.78 6.38
CA ASN A 35 -23.86 -53.39 6.86
C ASN A 35 -22.66 -52.42 6.77
N GLY A 36 -22.90 -51.19 6.30
CA GLY A 36 -21.85 -50.18 6.08
C GLY A 36 -21.04 -50.40 4.80
N GLN A 37 -21.46 -51.30 3.90
CA GLN A 37 -20.80 -51.52 2.62
C GLN A 37 -21.22 -50.42 1.64
N ILE A 38 -20.25 -49.82 0.95
CA ILE A 38 -20.53 -48.79 -0.07
C ILE A 38 -21.20 -49.47 -1.27
N ILE A 39 -22.43 -49.06 -1.56
CA ILE A 39 -23.23 -49.57 -2.68
C ILE A 39 -23.42 -48.53 -3.79
N GLY A 40 -22.95 -47.29 -3.58
CA GLY A 40 -22.98 -46.25 -4.58
C GLY A 40 -22.46 -44.93 -4.02
N ALA A 41 -22.68 -43.86 -4.79
CA ALA A 41 -22.42 -42.49 -4.38
C ALA A 41 -23.57 -41.60 -4.85
N ILE A 42 -23.83 -40.53 -4.10
CA ILE A 42 -24.59 -39.38 -4.56
C ILE A 42 -23.60 -38.26 -4.84
N GLU A 43 -23.74 -37.65 -6.01
CA GLU A 43 -22.96 -36.48 -6.41
C GLU A 43 -23.90 -35.31 -6.67
N THR A 44 -23.50 -34.13 -6.22
CA THR A 44 -24.15 -32.87 -6.58
C THR A 44 -23.17 -32.05 -7.39
N LEU A 45 -23.64 -31.47 -8.50
CA LEU A 45 -22.84 -30.56 -9.33
C LEU A 45 -23.57 -29.23 -9.44
N GLU A 46 -22.87 -28.14 -9.10
CA GLU A 46 -23.36 -26.77 -9.20
C GLU A 46 -22.49 -26.01 -10.20
N ASP A 47 -23.12 -25.36 -11.19
CA ASP A 47 -22.42 -24.45 -12.09
C ASP A 47 -22.10 -23.14 -11.38
N ILE A 48 -20.83 -22.95 -11.04
CA ILE A 48 -20.31 -21.77 -10.35
C ILE A 48 -19.56 -20.82 -11.31
N THR A 49 -19.75 -20.98 -12.62
CA THR A 49 -19.00 -20.21 -13.64
C THR A 49 -19.19 -18.70 -13.47
N GLU A 50 -20.43 -18.25 -13.24
CA GLU A 50 -20.72 -16.81 -13.04
C GLU A 50 -20.11 -16.29 -11.73
N ARG A 51 -20.07 -17.11 -10.67
CA ARG A 51 -19.41 -16.77 -9.40
C ARG A 51 -17.91 -16.59 -9.61
N LYS A 52 -17.24 -17.53 -10.30
CA LYS A 52 -15.80 -17.44 -10.61
C LYS A 52 -15.48 -16.22 -11.48
N ARG A 53 -16.29 -15.94 -12.49
CA ARG A 53 -16.13 -14.73 -13.32
C ARG A 53 -16.26 -13.44 -12.50
N ALA A 54 -17.22 -13.39 -11.57
CA ALA A 54 -17.38 -12.25 -10.68
C ALA A 54 -16.17 -12.10 -9.73
N GLU A 55 -15.66 -13.20 -9.17
CA GLU A 55 -14.45 -13.21 -8.33
C GLU A 55 -13.22 -12.71 -9.11
N ASP A 56 -13.01 -13.17 -10.34
CA ASP A 56 -11.89 -12.77 -11.18
C ASP A 56 -12.00 -11.29 -11.60
N ASN A 57 -13.20 -10.83 -11.97
CA ASN A 57 -13.45 -9.42 -12.27
C ASN A 57 -13.19 -8.54 -11.04
N LEU A 58 -13.64 -8.97 -9.85
CA LEU A 58 -13.40 -8.23 -8.62
C LEU A 58 -11.89 -8.14 -8.33
N ARG A 59 -11.16 -9.26 -8.45
CA ARG A 59 -9.69 -9.26 -8.30
C ARG A 59 -9.01 -8.31 -9.28
N TYR A 60 -9.43 -8.34 -10.55
CA TYR A 60 -8.92 -7.45 -11.58
C TYR A 60 -9.16 -5.98 -11.23
N TYR A 61 -10.38 -5.59 -10.87
CA TYR A 61 -10.69 -4.20 -10.52
C TYR A 61 -9.99 -3.74 -9.24
N LEU A 62 -9.83 -4.60 -8.24
CA LEU A 62 -9.06 -4.29 -7.03
C LEU A 62 -7.60 -4.00 -7.36
N GLN A 63 -6.99 -4.79 -8.26
CA GLN A 63 -5.63 -4.53 -8.73
C GLN A 63 -5.53 -3.20 -9.48
N GLU A 64 -6.47 -2.92 -10.40
CA GLU A 64 -6.47 -1.66 -11.16
C GLU A 64 -6.69 -0.44 -10.26
N ILE A 65 -7.61 -0.52 -9.29
CA ILE A 65 -7.85 0.56 -8.31
C ILE A 65 -6.60 0.78 -7.45
N THR A 66 -5.96 -0.29 -6.97
CA THR A 66 -4.75 -0.19 -6.15
C THR A 66 -3.64 0.51 -6.93
N ARG A 67 -3.41 0.07 -8.18
CA ARG A 67 -2.42 0.66 -9.07
C ARG A 67 -2.72 2.14 -9.37
N ALA A 68 -3.98 2.47 -9.67
CA ALA A 68 -4.38 3.85 -9.90
C ALA A 68 -4.17 4.73 -8.65
N GLN A 69 -4.45 4.20 -7.46
CA GLN A 69 -4.20 4.90 -6.20
C GLN A 69 -2.70 5.14 -5.97
N GLU A 70 -1.85 4.17 -6.27
CA GLU A 70 -0.39 4.29 -6.13
C GLU A 70 0.20 5.34 -7.10
N GLU A 71 -0.24 5.34 -8.35
CA GLU A 71 0.16 6.35 -9.34
C GLU A 71 -0.34 7.75 -8.96
N GLU A 72 -1.53 7.86 -8.38
CA GLU A 72 -2.05 9.14 -7.90
C GLU A 72 -1.27 9.65 -6.69
N ARG A 73 -0.96 8.79 -5.71
CA ARG A 73 -0.06 9.13 -4.59
C ARG A 73 1.30 9.61 -5.10
N LYS A 74 1.84 8.95 -6.13
CA LYS A 74 3.09 9.35 -6.80
C LYS A 74 3.00 10.71 -7.46
N ARG A 75 1.90 11.00 -8.14
CA ARG A 75 1.67 12.29 -8.80
C ARG A 75 1.61 13.42 -7.76
N ILE A 76 0.78 13.25 -6.73
CA ILE A 76 0.62 14.25 -5.66
C ILE A 76 1.94 14.47 -4.90
N ALA A 77 2.69 13.41 -4.58
CA ALA A 77 3.97 13.54 -3.88
C ALA A 77 4.98 14.37 -4.69
N ARG A 78 5.04 14.16 -6.01
CA ARG A 78 5.89 14.95 -6.92
C ARG A 78 5.45 16.40 -7.00
N GLU A 79 4.16 16.67 -7.22
CA GLU A 79 3.62 18.04 -7.29
C GLU A 79 3.90 18.82 -6.00
N LEU A 80 3.70 18.20 -4.83
CA LEU A 80 3.99 18.84 -3.55
C LEU A 80 5.48 19.10 -3.34
N HIS A 81 6.34 18.16 -3.73
CA HIS A 81 7.78 18.33 -3.64
C HIS A 81 8.29 19.43 -4.58
N ASP A 82 7.87 19.40 -5.84
CA ASP A 82 8.41 20.28 -6.88
C ASP A 82 7.83 21.68 -6.79
N ASP A 83 6.53 21.84 -6.54
CA ASP A 83 5.93 23.16 -6.48
C ASP A 83 5.98 23.73 -5.06
N THR A 84 5.45 22.98 -4.08
CA THR A 84 5.20 23.56 -2.75
C THR A 84 6.49 23.65 -1.93
N ALA A 85 7.27 22.56 -1.83
CA ALA A 85 8.49 22.56 -1.03
C ALA A 85 9.57 23.49 -1.63
N GLN A 86 9.69 23.57 -2.96
CA GLN A 86 10.64 24.49 -3.61
C GLN A 86 10.27 25.97 -3.39
N ILE A 87 8.98 26.34 -3.53
CA ILE A 87 8.53 27.72 -3.28
C ILE A 87 8.83 28.11 -1.84
N LEU A 88 8.48 27.26 -0.86
CA LEU A 88 8.74 27.55 0.54
C LEU A 88 10.24 27.67 0.84
N SER A 89 11.07 26.81 0.25
CA SER A 89 12.54 26.87 0.36
C SER A 89 13.11 28.17 -0.23
N SER A 90 12.56 28.63 -1.36
CA SER A 90 12.92 29.90 -1.98
C SER A 90 12.56 31.09 -1.08
N LEU A 91 11.36 31.10 -0.51
CA LEU A 91 10.91 32.13 0.44
C LEU A 91 11.80 32.16 1.69
N LEU A 92 12.19 31.00 2.21
CA LEU A 92 13.09 30.88 3.36
C LEU A 92 14.45 31.51 3.07
N ARG A 93 15.00 31.24 1.88
CA ARG A 93 16.27 31.83 1.43
C ARG A 93 16.17 33.35 1.23
N GLN A 94 15.04 33.83 0.70
CA GLN A 94 14.78 35.27 0.55
C GLN A 94 14.70 35.97 1.91
N LEU A 95 14.00 35.36 2.88
CA LEU A 95 13.88 35.87 4.24
C LEU A 95 15.25 35.88 4.96
N ASP A 96 16.04 34.81 4.86
CA ASP A 96 17.38 34.76 5.48
C ASP A 96 18.30 35.85 4.89
N ASN A 97 18.26 36.04 3.57
CA ASN A 97 19.00 37.11 2.90
C ASN A 97 18.55 38.51 3.35
N PHE A 98 17.26 38.72 3.56
CA PHE A 98 16.72 40.00 4.04
C PHE A 98 17.20 40.31 5.46
N ILE A 99 17.11 39.32 6.37
CA ILE A 99 17.58 39.44 7.75
C ILE A 99 19.08 39.77 7.79
N ARG A 100 19.89 39.10 6.96
CA ARG A 100 21.36 39.32 6.91
C ARG A 100 21.76 40.68 6.34
N LYS A 101 21.02 41.20 5.36
CA LYS A 101 21.39 42.45 4.63
C LYS A 101 20.85 43.72 5.25
N LYS A 102 19.76 43.65 6.04
CA LYS A 102 19.14 44.85 6.61
C LYS A 102 19.82 45.26 7.91
N HIS A 103 20.56 46.36 7.88
CA HIS A 103 21.13 47.00 9.06
C HIS A 103 20.13 47.97 9.71
N GLY A 104 20.22 48.16 11.02
CA GLY A 104 19.38 49.12 11.76
C GLY A 104 17.96 48.63 12.09
N LEU A 105 17.71 47.32 12.03
CA LEU A 105 16.47 46.73 12.53
C LEU A 105 16.34 46.91 14.04
N ALA A 106 15.16 47.32 14.49
CA ALA A 106 14.85 47.38 15.91
C ALA A 106 14.75 45.93 16.49
N PRO A 107 15.05 45.73 17.79
CA PRO A 107 15.07 44.39 18.39
C PRO A 107 13.76 43.60 18.23
N ASN A 108 12.62 44.28 18.28
CA ASN A 108 11.29 43.70 18.06
C ASN A 108 11.08 43.23 16.61
N GLU A 109 11.59 43.97 15.62
CA GLU A 109 11.54 43.57 14.21
C GLU A 109 12.38 42.31 13.96
N VAL A 110 13.57 42.22 14.57
CA VAL A 110 14.42 41.03 14.49
C VAL A 110 13.72 39.81 15.10
N LEU A 111 13.07 39.98 16.24
CA LEU A 111 12.34 38.89 16.91
C LEU A 111 11.16 38.39 16.04
N PHE A 112 10.38 39.32 15.47
CA PHE A 112 9.28 38.99 14.56
C PHE A 112 9.78 38.21 13.32
N LEU A 113 10.87 38.67 12.69
CA LEU A 113 11.43 38.00 11.51
C LEU A 113 11.97 36.60 11.82
N LYS A 114 12.60 36.42 12.99
CA LYS A 114 13.04 35.09 13.45
C LYS A 114 11.87 34.15 13.71
N ASP A 115 10.78 34.64 14.31
CA ASP A 115 9.59 33.84 14.51
C ASP A 115 8.94 33.44 13.18
N LEU A 116 8.83 34.38 12.23
CA LEU A 116 8.36 34.09 10.88
C LEU A 116 9.23 33.04 10.17
N GLN A 117 10.56 33.14 10.32
CA GLN A 117 11.50 32.14 9.79
C GLN A 117 11.27 30.77 10.43
N ALA A 118 11.04 30.71 11.74
CA ALA A 118 10.75 29.46 12.45
C ALA A 118 9.40 28.85 12.02
N GLN A 119 8.37 29.68 11.80
CA GLN A 119 7.07 29.24 11.27
C GLN A 119 7.22 28.65 9.85
N LEU A 120 7.96 29.33 8.97
CA LEU A 120 8.18 28.87 7.60
C LEU A 120 8.99 27.56 7.56
N ASN A 121 10.01 27.43 8.42
CA ASN A 121 10.77 26.18 8.57
C ASN A 121 9.89 25.01 8.99
N ARG A 122 8.98 25.21 9.95
CA ARG A 122 8.01 24.18 10.35
C ARG A 122 7.07 23.81 9.19
N GLY A 123 6.65 24.78 8.39
CA GLY A 123 5.84 24.54 7.18
C GLY A 123 6.57 23.67 6.15
N VAL A 124 7.82 23.99 5.83
CA VAL A 124 8.67 23.18 4.92
C VAL A 124 8.83 21.75 5.43
N GLN A 125 9.15 21.59 6.72
CA GLN A 125 9.28 20.27 7.33
C GLN A 125 7.97 19.48 7.29
N GLY A 126 6.83 20.14 7.51
CA GLY A 126 5.50 19.53 7.40
C GLY A 126 5.20 19.03 5.99
N VAL A 127 5.51 19.82 4.95
CA VAL A 127 5.33 19.41 3.55
C VAL A 127 6.25 18.24 3.21
N HIS A 128 7.53 18.28 3.61
CA HIS A 128 8.44 17.15 3.39
C HIS A 128 7.95 15.87 4.06
N ARG A 129 7.44 15.96 5.29
CA ARG A 129 6.85 14.81 5.98
C ARG A 129 5.64 14.28 5.24
N PHE A 130 4.72 15.15 4.82
CA PHE A 130 3.54 14.74 4.07
C PHE A 130 3.89 14.06 2.75
N VAL A 131 4.90 14.56 2.03
CA VAL A 131 5.44 13.90 0.82
C VAL A 131 5.97 12.51 1.16
N GLN A 132 6.75 12.36 2.24
CA GLN A 132 7.28 11.07 2.69
C GLN A 132 6.17 10.09 3.09
N ASP A 133 5.16 10.55 3.82
CA ASP A 133 4.01 9.73 4.25
C ASP A 133 3.16 9.29 3.05
N LEU A 134 3.01 10.17 2.05
CA LEU A 134 2.24 9.87 0.86
C LEU A 134 2.96 8.87 -0.05
N ARG A 135 4.27 9.07 -0.24
CA ARG A 135 5.15 8.15 -0.98
C ARG A 135 6.61 8.39 -0.61
N PRO A 136 7.26 7.47 0.11
CA PRO A 136 8.69 7.59 0.40
C PRO A 136 9.46 7.53 -0.92
N SER A 137 9.96 8.65 -1.43
CA SER A 137 10.75 8.67 -2.69
C SER A 137 12.00 7.78 -2.62
N VAL A 138 12.53 7.59 -1.41
CA VAL A 138 13.60 6.63 -1.10
C VAL A 138 13.21 5.19 -1.49
N LEU A 139 11.93 4.82 -1.37
CA LEU A 139 11.43 3.50 -1.78
C LEU A 139 11.55 3.31 -3.30
N ASP A 140 11.33 4.36 -4.08
CA ASP A 140 11.41 4.31 -5.54
C ASP A 140 12.85 4.36 -6.06
N ASP A 141 13.65 5.29 -5.52
CA ASP A 141 14.98 5.58 -6.02
C ASP A 141 16.03 4.61 -5.48
N LEU A 142 15.89 4.22 -4.21
CA LEU A 142 16.91 3.47 -3.47
C LEU A 142 16.40 2.08 -3.02
N GLY A 143 15.08 1.85 -3.03
CA GLY A 143 14.46 0.56 -2.72
C GLY A 143 14.01 0.42 -1.26
N LEU A 144 13.45 -0.75 -0.94
CA LEU A 144 12.78 -1.03 0.33
C LEU A 144 13.67 -0.83 1.56
N ILE A 145 14.89 -1.36 1.54
CA ILE A 145 15.79 -1.31 2.71
C ILE A 145 16.21 0.13 3.04
N PRO A 146 16.69 0.96 2.10
CA PRO A 146 16.95 2.37 2.36
C PRO A 146 15.72 3.14 2.85
N ALA A 147 14.52 2.83 2.32
CA ALA A 147 13.29 3.48 2.76
C ALA A 147 12.97 3.16 4.22
N LEU A 148 13.09 1.89 4.62
CA LEU A 148 12.89 1.47 6.01
C LEU A 148 13.92 2.08 6.96
N ARG A 149 15.20 2.20 6.55
CA ARG A 149 16.22 2.92 7.34
C ARG A 149 15.88 4.39 7.53
N SER A 150 15.42 5.06 6.47
CA SER A 150 15.00 6.46 6.52
C SER A 150 13.80 6.65 7.44
N LEU A 151 12.83 5.73 7.39
CA LEU A 151 11.65 5.76 8.26
C LEU A 151 12.02 5.57 9.74
N ALA A 152 12.85 4.56 10.05
CA ALA A 152 13.32 4.30 11.41
C ALA A 152 14.07 5.52 11.99
N LYS A 153 14.93 6.15 11.19
CA LYS A 153 15.60 7.39 11.57
C LYS A 153 14.59 8.53 11.85
N GLY A 154 13.57 8.67 11.02
CA GLY A 154 12.51 9.66 11.22
C GLY A 154 11.72 9.46 12.51
N LEU A 155 11.36 8.21 12.84
CA LEU A 155 10.66 7.88 14.09
C LEU A 155 11.48 8.23 15.33
N GLN A 156 12.81 8.06 15.25
CA GLN A 156 13.72 8.44 16.33
C GLN A 156 13.84 9.97 16.46
N GLU A 157 14.00 10.69 15.34
CA GLU A 157 14.27 12.14 15.33
C GLU A 157 13.02 12.98 15.64
N TYR A 158 11.83 12.52 15.24
CA TYR A 158 10.60 13.32 15.33
C TYR A 158 9.61 12.83 16.38
N ASP A 159 9.49 11.52 16.57
CA ASP A 159 8.50 10.92 17.47
C ASP A 159 9.14 10.39 18.78
N GLY A 160 10.47 10.42 18.85
CA GLY A 160 11.24 9.95 20.01
C GLY A 160 11.22 8.43 20.21
N ILE A 161 10.82 7.68 19.17
CA ILE A 161 10.68 6.22 19.26
C ILE A 161 12.00 5.55 18.90
N GLY A 162 12.59 4.89 19.90
CA GLY A 162 13.74 3.98 19.77
C GLY A 162 13.48 2.90 18.74
N THR A 163 14.17 2.93 17.61
CA THR A 163 14.03 1.91 16.56
C THR A 163 15.38 1.36 16.12
N ASP A 164 15.46 0.03 16.03
CA ASP A 164 16.61 -0.72 15.50
C ASP A 164 16.14 -1.55 14.30
N LEU A 165 16.86 -1.45 13.17
CA LEU A 165 16.51 -2.14 11.93
C LEU A 165 17.58 -3.18 11.60
N ASN A 166 17.23 -4.45 11.79
CA ASN A 166 18.05 -5.58 11.41
C ASN A 166 17.56 -6.21 10.11
N VAL A 167 18.43 -6.29 9.10
CA VAL A 167 18.15 -6.90 7.80
C VAL A 167 18.83 -8.27 7.77
N LEU A 168 18.04 -9.33 7.57
CA LEU A 168 18.54 -10.71 7.48
C LEU A 168 18.44 -11.20 6.04
N GLY A 169 19.55 -11.74 5.52
CA GLY A 169 19.64 -12.25 4.14
C GLY A 169 20.33 -11.29 3.16
N GLU A 170 20.25 -11.59 1.87
CA GLU A 170 20.82 -10.75 0.81
C GLU A 170 19.89 -9.58 0.48
N GLU A 171 20.42 -8.35 0.50
CA GLU A 171 19.69 -7.18 0.06
C GLU A 171 19.36 -7.29 -1.44
N ARG A 172 18.06 -7.31 -1.75
CA ARG A 172 17.56 -7.26 -3.13
C ARG A 172 16.74 -6.00 -3.33
N ARG A 173 16.89 -5.39 -4.50
CA ARG A 173 15.98 -4.34 -4.94
C ARG A 173 14.64 -4.99 -5.30
N PHE A 174 13.66 -4.83 -4.42
CA PHE A 174 12.27 -5.03 -4.78
C PHE A 174 11.84 -3.78 -5.53
N SER A 175 11.62 -3.92 -6.84
CA SER A 175 10.82 -2.92 -7.55
C SER A 175 9.42 -2.91 -6.91
N PRO A 176 8.81 -1.73 -6.73
CA PRO A 176 7.42 -1.66 -6.28
C PRO A 176 6.50 -2.45 -7.21
#